data_AF-A0A1E4XAM9-F1
#
_entry.id   AF-A0A1E4XAM9-F1
#
_cell.length_a   1.000
_cell.length_b   1.000
_cell.length_c   1.000
_cell.angle_alpha   90.00
_cell.angle_beta   90.00
_cell.angle_gamma   90.00
#
_symmetry.space_group_name_H-M   'P 1'
#
loop_
_entity.id
_entity.type
_entity.pdbx_description
1 polymer ?
#
loop_
_entity_poly.entity_id
_entity_poly.type
_entity_poly.pdbx_seq_one_letter_code
_entity_poly.pdbx_strand_id
1 'polypeptide(L)'
;MAKPAPNRAKAETLSLRISPNLKFGLELLSRLEERSLTTEVEKALGELFDRTPVDVGYLGTATIENNGRFEEICFFELMTLIYSIDAPTRLMRTAVLLPRTLTQREIALLDLAADQPQLFGEVPNYFSLNIGHEDLIAEVMKEYCKFNQPLDLIALRRNWQALNDAVDYALDNGRYPEKIMLV
;
A
#
# COMPACT_ATOMS: atom_id res chain seq x y z
N MET A 1 -31.82 -15.37 -16.83
CA MET A 1 -30.37 -15.29 -17.03
C MET A 1 -29.87 -14.04 -16.33
N ALA A 2 -29.18 -14.18 -15.19
CA ALA A 2 -28.63 -13.04 -14.47
C ALA A 2 -27.42 -12.50 -15.25
N LYS A 3 -27.45 -11.22 -15.63
CA LYS A 3 -26.26 -10.52 -16.14
C LYS A 3 -25.25 -10.45 -14.98
N PRO A 4 -23.99 -10.81 -15.17
CA PRO A 4 -22.98 -10.60 -14.15
C PRO A 4 -22.89 -9.09 -13.89
N ALA A 5 -22.95 -8.70 -12.62
CA ALA A 5 -22.72 -7.32 -12.24
C ALA A 5 -21.29 -6.94 -12.67
N PRO A 6 -21.10 -5.86 -13.45
CA PRO A 6 -19.77 -5.40 -13.78
C PRO A 6 -19.12 -4.91 -12.50
N ASN A 7 -18.22 -5.72 -11.95
CA ASN A 7 -17.25 -5.28 -10.95
C ASN A 7 -16.22 -4.41 -11.67
N ARG A 8 -16.68 -3.27 -12.23
CA ARG A 8 -15.80 -2.28 -12.83
C ARG A 8 -15.08 -1.67 -11.64
N ALA A 9 -13.86 -2.12 -11.38
CA ALA A 9 -12.94 -1.42 -10.50
C ALA A 9 -13.04 0.07 -10.85
N LYS A 10 -13.34 0.92 -9.86
CA LYS A 10 -13.48 2.36 -10.09
C LYS A 10 -12.16 2.84 -10.69
N ALA A 11 -12.19 3.26 -11.94
CA ALA A 11 -11.02 3.85 -12.58
C ALA A 11 -10.68 5.16 -11.84
N GLU A 12 -9.42 5.31 -11.46
CA GLU A 12 -8.90 6.53 -10.84
C GLU A 12 -8.28 7.43 -11.90
N THR A 13 -8.53 8.74 -11.81
CA THR A 13 -7.98 9.71 -12.76
C THR A 13 -6.59 10.13 -12.31
N LEU A 14 -5.58 9.84 -13.13
CA LEU A 14 -4.21 10.31 -12.94
C LEU A 14 -3.93 11.53 -13.86
N SER A 15 -3.49 12.64 -13.28
CA SER A 15 -3.07 13.84 -14.03
C SER A 15 -1.55 13.88 -14.16
N LEU A 16 -1.04 13.77 -15.38
CA LEU A 16 0.40 13.70 -15.67
C LEU A 16 0.89 14.94 -16.41
N ARG A 17 2.06 15.45 -15.99
CA ARG A 17 2.84 16.43 -16.76
C ARG A 17 3.91 15.67 -17.54
N ILE A 18 3.75 15.58 -18.85
CA ILE A 18 4.70 14.91 -19.75
C ILE A 18 5.23 15.88 -20.81
N SER A 19 6.42 15.60 -21.34
CA SER A 19 7.01 16.43 -22.38
C SER A 19 6.20 16.36 -23.68
N PRO A 20 6.15 17.43 -24.50
CA PRO A 20 5.33 17.45 -25.72
C PRO A 20 5.66 16.34 -26.72
N ASN A 21 6.94 16.00 -26.82
CA ASN A 21 7.45 14.91 -27.65
C ASN A 21 6.99 13.52 -27.16
N LEU A 22 6.95 13.27 -25.84
CA LEU A 22 6.43 12.01 -25.31
C LEU A 22 4.91 11.89 -25.56
N LYS A 23 4.17 12.99 -25.36
CA LYS A 23 2.73 13.06 -25.66
C LYS A 23 2.45 12.73 -27.12
N PHE A 24 3.17 13.37 -28.04
CA PHE A 24 3.01 13.11 -29.47
C PHE A 24 3.36 11.66 -29.83
N GLY A 25 4.43 11.11 -29.26
CA GLY A 25 4.79 9.70 -29.42
C GLY A 25 3.68 8.74 -28.97
N LEU A 26 3.07 8.98 -27.79
CA LEU A 26 1.94 8.20 -27.29
C LEU A 26 0.73 8.29 -28.22
N GLU A 27 0.41 9.48 -28.75
CA GLU A 27 -0.69 9.66 -29.72
C GLU A 27 -0.47 8.94 -31.04
N LEU A 28 0.78 8.87 -31.52
CA LEU A 28 1.11 8.09 -32.71
C LEU A 28 0.99 6.60 -32.44
N LEU A 29 1.56 6.12 -31.33
CA LEU A 29 1.52 4.70 -30.95
C LEU A 29 0.07 4.23 -30.78
N SER A 30 -0.77 5.01 -30.10
CA SER A 30 -2.18 4.67 -29.89
C SER A 30 -2.96 4.54 -31.20
N ARG A 31 -2.61 5.35 -32.23
CA ARG A 31 -3.22 5.24 -33.57
C ARG A 31 -2.74 4.00 -34.32
N LEU A 32 -1.46 3.64 -34.18
CA LEU A 32 -0.88 2.46 -34.84
C LEU A 32 -1.43 1.15 -34.27
N GLU A 33 -1.60 1.09 -32.95
CA GLU A 33 -2.08 -0.10 -32.22
C GLU A 33 -3.62 -0.16 -32.11
N GLU A 34 -4.33 0.85 -32.63
CA GLU A 34 -5.80 1.00 -32.54
C GLU A 34 -6.34 0.91 -31.09
N ARG A 35 -5.58 1.46 -30.14
CA ARG A 35 -5.89 1.42 -28.70
C ARG A 35 -6.00 2.81 -28.11
N SER A 36 -6.63 2.92 -26.94
CA SER A 36 -6.69 4.20 -26.23
C SER A 36 -5.34 4.56 -25.63
N LEU A 37 -5.06 5.86 -25.49
CA LEU A 37 -3.87 6.36 -24.77
C LEU A 37 -3.77 5.75 -23.36
N THR A 38 -4.89 5.61 -22.67
CA THR A 38 -4.96 4.95 -21.35
C THR A 38 -4.46 3.52 -21.40
N THR A 39 -4.88 2.74 -22.41
CA THR A 39 -4.45 1.34 -22.57
C THR A 39 -2.95 1.24 -22.81
N GLU A 40 -2.39 2.13 -23.65
CA GLU A 40 -0.95 2.13 -23.93
C GLU A 40 -0.13 2.52 -22.68
N VAL A 41 -0.61 3.48 -21.89
CA VAL A 41 0.04 3.87 -20.64
C VAL A 41 -0.03 2.73 -19.61
N GLU A 42 -1.20 2.10 -19.43
CA GLU A 42 -1.36 0.96 -18.52
C GLU A 42 -0.47 -0.21 -18.91
N LYS A 43 -0.41 -0.55 -20.21
CA LYS A 43 0.47 -1.60 -20.74
C LYS A 43 1.94 -1.28 -20.45
N ALA A 44 2.40 -0.08 -20.77
CA ALA A 44 3.78 0.33 -20.55
C ALA A 44 4.17 0.32 -19.06
N LEU A 45 3.25 0.74 -18.18
CA LEU A 45 3.44 0.68 -16.73
C LEU A 45 3.45 -0.76 -16.21
N GLY A 46 2.53 -1.61 -16.68
CA GLY A 46 2.50 -3.04 -16.32
C GLY A 46 3.82 -3.74 -16.69
N GLU A 47 4.27 -3.58 -17.94
CA GLU A 47 5.55 -4.14 -18.40
C GLU A 47 6.74 -3.59 -17.59
N LEU A 48 6.70 -2.31 -17.18
CA LEU A 48 7.72 -1.73 -16.32
C LEU A 48 7.70 -2.35 -14.92
N PHE A 49 6.52 -2.51 -14.31
CA PHE A 49 6.37 -3.06 -12.97
C PHE A 49 6.77 -4.54 -12.90
N ASP A 50 6.43 -5.33 -13.93
CA ASP A 50 6.79 -6.75 -14.01
C ASP A 50 8.30 -6.98 -14.12
N ARG A 51 9.03 -6.08 -14.78
CA ARG A 51 10.47 -6.23 -15.04
C ARG A 51 11.37 -5.49 -14.06
N THR A 52 10.82 -4.65 -13.18
CA THR A 52 11.62 -3.85 -12.25
C THR A 52 11.87 -4.68 -10.99
N PRO A 53 13.10 -5.18 -10.76
CA PRO A 53 13.39 -5.91 -9.53
C PRO A 53 13.34 -4.95 -8.35
N VAL A 54 12.82 -5.45 -7.23
CA VAL A 54 12.88 -4.75 -5.94
C VAL A 54 14.01 -5.37 -5.15
N ASP A 55 14.96 -4.54 -4.76
CA ASP A 55 15.99 -4.95 -3.83
C ASP A 55 15.34 -5.12 -2.43
N VAL A 56 15.36 -6.38 -1.96
CA VAL A 56 14.82 -6.79 -0.65
C VAL A 56 15.44 -6.00 0.49
N GLY A 57 16.66 -5.49 0.32
CA GLY A 57 17.31 -4.58 1.27
C GLY A 57 16.55 -3.27 1.50
N TYR A 58 15.59 -2.89 0.66
CA TYR A 58 14.73 -1.72 0.89
C TYR A 58 13.43 -2.05 1.65
N LEU A 59 13.13 -3.33 1.90
CA LEU A 59 11.92 -3.75 2.60
C LEU A 59 12.09 -3.60 4.12
N GLY A 60 10.97 -3.45 4.82
CA GLY A 60 10.96 -3.29 6.27
C GLY A 60 11.77 -2.08 6.68
N THR A 61 12.65 -2.23 7.68
CA THR A 61 13.50 -1.11 8.12
C THR A 61 14.75 -0.91 7.26
N ALA A 62 14.89 -1.69 6.19
CA ALA A 62 16.07 -1.81 5.34
C ALA A 62 17.31 -2.34 6.09
N THR A 63 17.08 -3.23 7.06
CA THR A 63 18.16 -3.99 7.74
C THR A 63 18.18 -5.47 7.32
N ILE A 64 17.25 -5.89 6.47
CA ILE A 64 17.16 -7.26 5.97
C ILE A 64 18.12 -7.41 4.80
N GLU A 65 19.22 -8.13 5.03
CA GLU A 65 20.16 -8.47 3.96
C GLU A 65 19.69 -9.69 3.17
N ASN A 66 19.53 -9.55 1.85
CA ASN A 66 19.17 -10.66 0.96
C ASN A 66 20.41 -11.27 0.29
N ASN A 67 21.24 -11.95 1.07
CA ASN A 67 22.43 -12.68 0.58
C ASN A 67 22.07 -13.97 -0.18
N GLY A 68 21.14 -13.88 -1.14
CA GLY A 68 20.56 -15.01 -1.89
C GLY A 68 19.58 -15.87 -1.06
N ARG A 69 19.07 -15.32 0.04
CA ARG A 69 18.24 -16.05 1.01
C ARG A 69 16.76 -16.06 0.63
N PHE A 70 16.35 -15.03 -0.11
CA PHE A 70 15.00 -14.85 -0.62
C PHE A 70 15.06 -14.74 -2.14
N GLU A 71 14.03 -15.29 -2.79
CA GLU A 71 13.80 -15.06 -4.20
C GLU A 71 13.68 -13.57 -4.49
N GLU A 72 14.19 -13.14 -5.64
CA GLU A 72 14.01 -11.77 -6.10
C GLU A 72 12.52 -11.52 -6.35
N ILE A 73 12.02 -10.40 -5.85
CA ILE A 73 10.64 -9.97 -6.08
C ILE A 73 10.65 -8.86 -7.13
N CYS A 74 9.69 -8.86 -8.05
CA CYS A 74 9.45 -7.72 -8.92
C CYS A 74 8.52 -6.70 -8.28
N PHE A 75 8.49 -5.49 -8.84
CA PHE A 75 7.65 -4.41 -8.33
C PHE A 75 6.17 -4.75 -8.41
N PHE A 76 5.73 -5.49 -9.44
CA PHE A 76 4.35 -5.95 -9.56
C PHE A 76 3.93 -6.89 -8.41
N GLU A 77 4.78 -7.84 -8.03
CA GLU A 77 4.53 -8.75 -6.90
C GLU A 77 4.47 -7.97 -5.58
N LEU A 78 5.38 -7.01 -5.37
CA LEU A 78 5.35 -6.11 -4.23
C LEU A 78 4.05 -5.31 -4.16
N MET A 79 3.60 -4.74 -5.29
CA MET A 79 2.31 -4.05 -5.34
C MET A 79 1.16 -4.99 -5.01
N THR A 80 1.20 -6.24 -5.48
CA THR A 80 0.17 -7.24 -5.17
C THR A 80 0.13 -7.57 -3.68
N LEU A 81 1.30 -7.64 -3.02
CA LEU A 81 1.39 -7.83 -1.58
C LEU A 81 0.76 -6.66 -0.81
N ILE A 82 1.01 -5.42 -1.24
CA ILE A 82 0.57 -4.20 -0.53
C ILE A 82 -0.89 -3.85 -0.84
N TYR A 83 -1.28 -3.92 -2.11
CA TYR A 83 -2.55 -3.40 -2.58
C TYR A 83 -3.73 -4.10 -1.93
N SER A 84 -4.70 -3.30 -1.50
CA SER A 84 -5.99 -3.75 -1.00
C SER A 84 -6.99 -2.62 -1.21
N ILE A 85 -8.24 -2.97 -1.52
CA ILE A 85 -9.35 -2.01 -1.52
C ILE A 85 -9.66 -1.50 -0.10
N ASP A 86 -9.30 -2.28 0.92
CA ASP A 86 -9.46 -1.92 2.32
C ASP A 86 -8.29 -1.03 2.76
N ALA A 87 -8.58 0.24 3.04
CA ALA A 87 -7.58 1.24 3.39
C ALA A 87 -6.74 0.89 4.63
N PRO A 88 -7.34 0.40 5.76
CA PRO A 88 -6.57 -0.10 6.91
C PRO A 88 -5.57 -1.20 6.53
N THR A 89 -6.01 -2.19 5.74
CA THR A 89 -5.13 -3.27 5.28
C THR A 89 -3.98 -2.73 4.44
N ARG A 90 -4.28 -1.84 3.49
CA ARG A 90 -3.26 -1.23 2.62
C ARG A 90 -2.25 -0.42 3.45
N LEU A 91 -2.71 0.39 4.41
CA LEU A 91 -1.84 1.14 5.31
C LEU A 91 -0.91 0.20 6.08
N MET A 92 -1.45 -0.84 6.73
CA MET A 92 -0.63 -1.78 7.51
C MET A 92 0.39 -2.52 6.65
N ARG A 93 0.00 -2.95 5.45
CA ARG A 93 0.92 -3.64 4.53
C ARG A 93 2.03 -2.72 4.03
N THR A 94 1.70 -1.46 3.70
CA THR A 94 2.70 -0.44 3.36
C THR A 94 3.63 -0.18 4.54
N ALA A 95 3.09 -0.06 5.76
CA ALA A 95 3.89 0.19 6.96
C ALA A 95 4.88 -0.94 7.28
N VAL A 96 4.50 -2.18 6.96
CA VAL A 96 5.38 -3.33 7.14
C VAL A 96 6.41 -3.41 6.02
N LEU A 97 5.99 -3.36 4.75
CA LEU A 97 6.88 -3.63 3.63
C LEU A 97 7.72 -2.42 3.20
N LEU A 98 7.13 -1.23 3.20
CA LEU A 98 7.74 0.02 2.73
C LEU A 98 7.52 1.17 3.72
N PRO A 99 7.93 1.06 4.99
CA PRO A 99 7.69 2.12 5.99
C PRO A 99 8.24 3.48 5.57
N ARG A 100 9.33 3.51 4.78
CA ARG A 100 9.95 4.75 4.29
C ARG A 100 9.12 5.50 3.24
N THR A 101 8.09 4.87 2.67
CA THR A 101 7.20 5.51 1.69
C THR A 101 5.93 6.06 2.32
N LEU A 102 5.73 5.87 3.63
CA LEU A 102 4.57 6.40 4.34
C LEU A 102 4.57 7.93 4.31
N THR A 103 3.41 8.50 4.01
CA THR A 103 3.19 9.94 4.11
C THR A 103 3.12 10.39 5.57
N GLN A 104 3.33 11.69 5.82
CA GLN A 104 3.21 12.26 7.17
C GLN A 104 1.87 11.94 7.84
N ARG A 105 0.78 11.96 7.06
CA ARG A 105 -0.56 11.62 7.55
C ARG A 105 -0.66 10.16 7.96
N GLU A 106 -0.13 9.26 7.15
CA GLU A 106 -0.14 7.81 7.44
C GLU A 106 0.69 7.47 8.68
N ILE A 107 1.85 8.14 8.85
CA ILE A 107 2.65 8.04 10.07
C ILE A 107 1.82 8.49 11.28
N ALA A 108 1.17 9.66 11.22
CA ALA A 108 0.33 10.16 12.31
C ALA A 108 -0.87 9.26 12.65
N LEU A 109 -1.43 8.56 11.66
CA LEU A 109 -2.47 7.54 11.86
C LEU A 109 -1.93 6.32 12.61
N LEU A 110 -0.74 5.83 12.22
CA LEU A 110 -0.11 4.68 12.85
C LEU A 110 0.34 4.99 14.28
N ASP A 111 0.96 6.15 14.50
CA ASP A 111 1.37 6.62 15.83
C ASP A 111 0.16 6.73 16.75
N LEU A 112 -0.92 7.38 16.27
CA LEU A 112 -2.16 7.48 17.03
C LEU A 112 -2.71 6.09 17.35
N ALA A 113 -2.75 5.17 16.39
CA ALA A 113 -3.27 3.82 16.61
C ALA A 113 -2.42 3.02 17.59
N ALA A 114 -1.09 3.18 17.57
CA ALA A 114 -0.15 2.54 18.49
C ALA A 114 -0.32 3.01 19.95
N ASP A 115 -0.91 4.19 20.16
CA ASP A 115 -1.23 4.72 21.49
C ASP A 115 -2.59 4.25 22.03
N GLN A 116 -3.36 3.45 21.27
CA GLN A 116 -4.71 3.01 21.65
C GLN A 116 -4.75 1.52 22.00
N PRO A 117 -4.80 1.14 23.29
CA PRO A 117 -4.80 -0.26 23.70
C PRO A 117 -5.96 -1.09 23.14
N GLN A 118 -7.10 -0.46 22.79
CA GLN A 118 -8.24 -1.17 22.19
C GLN A 118 -7.95 -1.67 20.77
N LEU A 119 -6.88 -1.18 20.14
CA LEU A 119 -6.47 -1.57 18.80
C LEU A 119 -5.36 -2.63 18.81
N PHE A 120 -4.88 -3.07 19.97
CA PHE A 120 -3.78 -4.03 20.05
C PHE A 120 -4.25 -5.43 19.64
N GLY A 121 -3.44 -6.09 18.83
CA GLY A 121 -3.65 -7.48 18.40
C GLY A 121 -2.59 -8.41 18.97
N GLU A 122 -2.93 -9.69 19.10
CA GLU A 122 -2.00 -10.73 19.57
C GLU A 122 -1.22 -11.37 18.41
N VAL A 123 -1.86 -11.59 17.26
CA VAL A 123 -1.25 -12.22 16.09
C VAL A 123 -1.55 -11.38 14.84
N PRO A 124 -0.55 -10.72 14.24
CA PRO A 124 -0.78 -9.95 13.03
C PRO A 124 -0.90 -10.87 11.81
N ASN A 125 -2.04 -10.85 11.15
CA ASN A 125 -2.20 -11.41 9.80
C ASN A 125 -2.62 -10.31 8.83
N TYR A 126 -1.63 -9.52 8.39
CA TYR A 126 -1.84 -8.47 7.40
C TYR A 126 -1.79 -9.02 5.97
N PHE A 127 -1.08 -10.12 5.73
CA PHE A 127 -0.88 -10.73 4.43
C PHE A 127 -1.65 -12.05 4.33
N SER A 128 -2.86 -11.99 3.78
CA SER A 128 -3.71 -13.17 3.54
C SER A 128 -3.58 -13.72 2.12
N LEU A 129 -2.57 -13.30 1.37
CA LEU A 129 -2.39 -13.65 -0.03
C LEU A 129 -1.39 -14.81 -0.13
N ASN A 130 -1.79 -15.91 -0.78
CA ASN A 130 -0.91 -17.02 -1.10
C ASN A 130 -0.29 -16.77 -2.47
N ILE A 131 0.69 -15.88 -2.51
CA ILE A 131 1.36 -15.44 -3.74
C ILE A 131 2.87 -15.73 -3.71
N GLY A 132 3.33 -16.58 -2.79
CA GLY A 132 4.74 -16.83 -2.56
C GLY A 132 5.40 -15.80 -1.63
N HIS A 133 6.69 -16.03 -1.35
CA HIS A 133 7.53 -15.20 -0.48
C HIS A 133 7.11 -15.17 1.00
N GLU A 134 6.45 -16.23 1.49
CA GLU A 134 5.99 -16.33 2.88
C GLU A 134 7.14 -16.18 3.89
N ASP A 135 8.32 -16.72 3.56
CA ASP A 135 9.50 -16.61 4.41
C ASP A 135 10.02 -15.16 4.53
N LEU A 136 10.01 -14.43 3.42
CA LEU A 136 10.38 -13.01 3.40
C LEU A 136 9.37 -12.18 4.19
N ILE A 137 8.08 -12.40 3.95
CA ILE A 137 7.00 -11.70 4.67
C ILE A 137 7.09 -11.98 6.17
N ALA A 138 7.32 -13.23 6.56
CA ALA A 138 7.47 -13.62 7.96
C ALA A 138 8.66 -12.90 8.63
N GLU A 139 9.78 -12.73 7.91
CA GLU A 139 10.92 -11.99 8.45
C GLU A 139 10.64 -10.48 8.57
N VAL A 140 10.10 -9.85 7.54
CA VAL A 140 9.77 -8.42 7.57
C VAL A 140 8.74 -8.15 8.68
N MET A 141 7.74 -9.03 8.84
CA MET A 141 6.78 -8.96 9.95
C MET A 141 7.47 -9.08 11.31
N LYS A 142 8.40 -10.04 11.46
CA LYS A 142 9.16 -10.21 12.70
C LYS A 142 9.98 -8.96 13.01
N GLU A 143 10.61 -8.36 12.01
CA GLU A 143 11.35 -7.11 12.16
C GLU A 143 10.44 -5.96 12.60
N TYR A 144 9.31 -5.76 11.91
CA TYR A 144 8.33 -4.74 12.24
C TYR A 144 7.85 -4.85 13.69
N CYS A 145 7.53 -6.07 14.14
CA CYS A 145 7.03 -6.33 15.50
C CYS A 145 8.11 -6.21 16.59
N LYS A 146 9.40 -6.13 16.26
CA LYS A 146 10.44 -5.82 17.27
C LYS A 146 10.31 -4.40 17.79
N PHE A 147 9.81 -3.49 16.96
CA PHE A 147 9.78 -2.06 17.23
C PHE A 147 8.35 -1.52 17.40
N ASN A 148 7.34 -2.26 16.97
CA ASN A 148 5.96 -1.80 16.94
C ASN A 148 5.03 -2.80 17.64
N GLN A 149 4.05 -2.29 18.37
CA GLN A 149 2.95 -3.07 18.92
C GLN A 149 2.06 -3.55 17.76
N PRO A 150 1.82 -4.87 17.61
CA PRO A 150 0.88 -5.36 16.61
C PRO A 150 -0.52 -4.79 16.83
N LEU A 151 -1.15 -4.37 15.73
CA LEU A 151 -2.52 -3.86 15.72
C LEU A 151 -3.50 -4.93 15.20
N ASP A 152 -4.66 -5.04 15.84
CA ASP A 152 -5.78 -5.84 15.35
C ASP A 152 -6.45 -5.11 14.18
N LEU A 153 -6.36 -5.73 13.01
CA LEU A 153 -6.91 -5.18 11.78
C LEU A 153 -8.44 -5.08 11.80
N ILE A 154 -9.13 -5.92 12.58
CA ILE A 154 -10.59 -5.86 12.74
C ILE A 154 -10.95 -4.63 13.57
N ALA A 155 -10.31 -4.45 14.72
CA ALA A 155 -10.48 -3.26 15.56
C ALA A 155 -10.11 -1.97 14.79
N LEU A 156 -9.01 -1.98 14.03
CA LEU A 156 -8.58 -0.85 13.21
C LEU A 156 -9.61 -0.48 12.15
N ARG A 157 -10.17 -1.48 11.44
CA ARG A 157 -11.26 -1.25 10.46
C ARG A 157 -12.50 -0.66 11.11
N ARG A 158 -12.92 -1.19 12.26
CA ARG A 158 -14.09 -0.70 12.99
C ARG A 158 -13.95 0.77 13.39
N ASN A 159 -12.72 1.18 13.69
CA ASN A 159 -12.39 2.51 14.20
C ASN A 159 -11.80 3.46 13.14
N TRP A 160 -11.77 3.04 11.87
CA TRP A 160 -11.02 3.73 10.82
C TRP A 160 -11.44 5.19 10.63
N GLN A 161 -12.75 5.46 10.62
CA GLN A 161 -13.26 6.82 10.45
C GLN A 161 -12.87 7.73 11.62
N ALA A 162 -13.06 7.26 12.85
CA ALA A 162 -12.75 8.05 14.05
C ALA A 162 -11.25 8.40 14.14
N LEU A 163 -10.37 7.49 13.73
CA LEU A 163 -8.93 7.75 13.65
C LEU A 163 -8.60 8.79 12.58
N ASN A 164 -9.23 8.70 11.40
CA ASN A 164 -9.04 9.69 10.34
C ASN A 164 -9.50 11.08 10.78
N ASP A 165 -10.70 11.19 11.36
CA ASP A 165 -11.23 12.46 11.84
C ASP A 165 -10.32 13.09 12.91
N ALA A 166 -9.75 12.27 13.81
CA ALA A 166 -8.81 12.73 14.82
C ALA A 166 -7.48 13.23 14.22
N VAL A 167 -6.95 12.55 13.21
CA VAL A 167 -5.71 12.97 12.51
C VAL A 167 -5.96 14.20 11.64
N ASP A 168 -7.08 14.27 10.91
CA ASP A 168 -7.46 15.48 10.17
C ASP A 168 -7.55 16.69 11.10
N TYR A 169 -8.24 16.54 12.24
CA TYR A 169 -8.29 17.59 13.25
C TYR A 169 -6.89 17.98 13.75
N ALA A 170 -6.02 17.01 14.01
CA ALA A 170 -4.68 17.26 14.50
C ALA A 170 -3.80 18.01 13.49
N LEU A 171 -3.92 17.67 12.20
CA LEU A 171 -3.19 18.35 11.13
C LEU A 171 -3.69 19.80 10.95
N ASP A 172 -4.98 20.04 11.11
CA ASP A 172 -5.56 21.39 11.00
C ASP A 172 -5.30 22.28 12.23
N ASN A 173 -5.21 21.68 13.43
CA ASN A 173 -5.19 22.42 14.70
C ASN A 173 -3.88 22.29 15.48
N GLY A 174 -2.93 21.48 15.01
CA GLY A 174 -1.64 21.22 15.65
C GLY A 174 -1.71 20.38 16.94
N ARG A 175 -2.86 19.77 17.24
CA ARG A 175 -3.06 18.89 18.41
C ARG A 175 -4.22 17.91 18.19
N TYR A 176 -4.12 16.71 18.74
CA TYR A 176 -5.24 15.76 18.75
C TYR A 176 -6.46 16.31 19.53
N PRO A 177 -7.69 15.87 19.18
CA PRO A 177 -8.87 16.24 19.93
C PRO A 177 -8.78 15.71 21.38
N GLU A 178 -9.39 16.42 22.33
CA GLU A 178 -9.34 16.08 23.76
C GLU A 178 -9.93 14.71 24.09
N LYS A 179 -10.83 14.21 23.24
CA LYS A 179 -11.44 12.90 23.38
C LYS A 179 -11.56 12.21 22.03
N ILE A 180 -10.96 11.03 21.92
CA ILE A 180 -11.10 10.12 20.77
C ILE A 180 -11.99 8.96 21.24
N MET A 181 -13.14 8.81 20.62
CA MET A 181 -14.11 7.77 20.96
C MET A 181 -13.92 6.58 20.03
N LEU A 182 -13.21 5.56 20.50
CA LEU A 182 -13.09 4.29 19.82
C LEU A 182 -14.18 3.31 20.30
N VAL A 183 -14.64 2.46 19.39
CA VAL A 183 -15.65 1.42 19.59
C VAL A 183 -14.99 0.06 19.68
#